data_AF-A0A372JMZ5-F1
#
_entry.id   AF-A0A372JMZ5-F1
#
_cell.length_a   1.000
_cell.length_b   1.000
_cell.length_c   1.000
_cell.angle_alpha   90.00
_cell.angle_beta   90.00
_cell.angle_gamma   90.00
#
_symmetry.space_group_name_H-M   'P 1'
#
loop_
_entity.id
_entity.type
_entity.pdbx_description
1 polymer ?
#
loop_
_entity_poly.entity_id
_entity_poly.type
_entity_poly.pdbx_seq_one_letter_code
_entity_poly.pdbx_strand_id
1 'polypeptide(L)'
;MPDQEPNIHPTQSLLTPDGTTALIDVEMIPIVRALWSAGLTTVGCCQDSGEYAEAARNSKPDREPTGHAGYVEYYRGWAWLKMPVLDATALTNALAETSFRRAVTVRWQKGSWRISVPVVHDEESGMQLALYAQIYLPRDQLNGLREVVSQPSFELAKI
;
A
#
# COMPACT_ATOMS: atom_id res chain seq x y z
N MET A 1 1.43 3.59 27.79
CA MET A 1 2.05 4.13 26.56
C MET A 1 0.93 4.58 25.66
N PRO A 2 0.66 5.89 25.52
CA PRO A 2 -0.44 6.34 24.70
C PRO A 2 -0.02 6.29 23.22
N ASP A 3 -0.93 5.85 22.36
CA ASP A 3 -0.92 6.00 20.90
C ASP A 3 -0.06 5.07 20.02
N GLN A 4 0.38 3.90 20.49
CA GLN A 4 0.86 2.89 19.53
C GLN A 4 -0.33 2.19 18.86
N GLU A 5 -0.45 2.35 17.55
CA GLU A 5 -1.41 1.62 16.74
C GLU A 5 -1.20 0.09 16.89
N PRO A 6 -2.28 -0.72 16.86
CA PRO A 6 -2.15 -2.14 17.13
C PRO A 6 -1.39 -2.82 16.00
N ASN A 7 -0.24 -3.41 16.32
CA ASN A 7 0.40 -4.37 15.43
C ASN A 7 -0.29 -5.73 15.58
N ILE A 8 -1.11 -6.09 14.60
CA ILE A 8 -1.92 -7.32 14.63
C ILE A 8 -1.39 -8.43 13.73
N HIS A 9 -0.47 -8.12 12.82
CA HIS A 9 0.10 -9.09 11.89
C HIS A 9 1.52 -9.48 12.34
N PRO A 10 1.97 -10.72 12.06
CA PRO A 10 3.36 -11.06 12.21
C PRO A 10 4.22 -10.14 11.33
N THR A 11 5.24 -9.52 11.93
CA THR A 11 6.18 -8.65 11.22
C THR A 11 7.59 -9.21 11.26
N GLN A 12 8.38 -8.84 10.26
CA GLN A 12 9.82 -9.09 10.22
C GLN A 12 10.57 -7.78 10.02
N SER A 13 11.73 -7.68 10.67
CA SER A 13 12.68 -6.58 10.47
C SER A 13 13.42 -6.73 9.14
N LEU A 14 13.34 -5.70 8.29
CA LEU A 14 14.04 -5.61 7.01
C LEU A 14 14.88 -4.33 6.93
N LEU A 15 16.08 -4.44 6.37
CA LEU A 15 16.89 -3.29 5.97
C LEU A 15 16.28 -2.67 4.71
N THR A 16 15.93 -1.40 4.78
CA THR A 16 15.40 -0.61 3.66
C THR A 16 16.54 -0.14 2.73
N PRO A 17 16.23 0.30 1.50
CA PRO A 17 17.25 0.78 0.56
C PRO A 17 18.06 1.99 1.05
N ASP A 18 17.48 2.81 1.93
CA ASP A 18 18.15 3.96 2.57
C ASP A 18 19.02 3.57 3.78
N GLY A 19 19.14 2.28 4.08
CA GLY A 19 19.95 1.76 5.18
C GLY A 19 19.27 1.80 6.55
N THR A 20 18.00 2.22 6.62
CA THR A 20 17.22 2.14 7.85
C THR A 20 16.57 0.75 8.03
N THR A 21 15.86 0.54 9.13
CA THR A 21 15.20 -0.73 9.43
C THR A 21 13.70 -0.52 9.60
N ALA A 22 12.91 -1.33 8.91
CA ALA A 22 11.45 -1.30 8.98
C ALA A 22 10.90 -2.67 9.45
N LEU A 23 9.85 -2.63 10.27
CA LEU A 23 9.03 -3.81 10.58
C LEU A 23 7.96 -3.93 9.50
N ILE A 24 7.96 -5.04 8.78
CA ILE A 24 7.10 -5.27 7.62
C ILE A 24 6.27 -6.53 7.86
N ASP A 25 4.96 -6.44 7.60
CA ASP A 25 4.04 -7.58 7.61
C ASP A 25 4.61 -8.72 6.76
N VAL A 26 4.68 -9.94 7.31
CA VAL A 26 5.41 -11.06 6.70
C VAL A 26 4.96 -11.35 5.27
N GLU A 27 3.66 -11.19 4.98
CA GLU A 27 3.12 -11.40 3.63
C GLU A 27 3.44 -10.28 2.63
N MET A 28 3.77 -9.08 3.11
CA MET A 28 4.20 -7.96 2.27
C MET A 28 5.68 -8.04 1.89
N ILE A 29 6.49 -8.77 2.65
CA ILE A 29 7.95 -8.87 2.42
C ILE A 29 8.32 -9.22 0.98
N PRO A 30 7.72 -10.26 0.34
CA PRO A 30 8.12 -10.64 -1.01
C PRO A 30 7.88 -9.53 -2.04
N ILE A 31 6.73 -8.83 -1.95
CA ILE A 31 6.44 -7.75 -2.87
C ILE A 31 7.27 -6.50 -2.57
N VAL A 32 7.46 -6.13 -1.31
CA VAL A 32 8.26 -4.96 -0.94
C VAL A 32 9.70 -5.12 -1.43
N ARG A 33 10.30 -6.30 -1.26
CA ARG A 33 11.65 -6.59 -1.80
C ARG A 33 11.70 -6.52 -3.31
N ALA A 34 10.67 -7.03 -4.02
CA ALA A 34 10.60 -6.96 -5.47
C ALA A 34 10.52 -5.50 -5.95
N LEU A 35 9.69 -4.68 -5.32
CA LEU A 35 9.57 -3.24 -5.62
C LEU A 35 10.91 -2.52 -5.40
N TRP A 36 11.57 -2.75 -4.27
CA TRP A 36 12.88 -2.17 -3.99
C TRP A 36 13.95 -2.62 -4.98
N SER A 37 13.94 -3.88 -5.38
CA SER A 37 14.87 -4.42 -6.40
C SER A 37 14.63 -3.81 -7.78
N ALA A 38 13.38 -3.42 -8.08
CA ALA A 38 13.01 -2.69 -9.30
C ALA A 38 13.32 -1.19 -9.21
N GLY A 39 13.91 -0.70 -8.11
CA GLY A 39 14.25 0.71 -7.92
C GLY A 39 13.10 1.60 -7.46
N LEU A 40 11.99 1.01 -7.00
CA LEU A 40 10.84 1.75 -6.45
C LEU A 40 10.92 1.83 -4.92
N THR A 41 10.37 2.91 -4.36
CA THR A 41 10.31 3.13 -2.91
C THR A 41 8.93 2.79 -2.35
N THR A 42 8.92 2.20 -1.15
CA THR A 42 7.72 2.05 -0.32
C THR A 42 7.98 2.68 1.05
N VAL A 43 7.01 3.41 1.61
CA VAL A 43 7.15 4.07 2.92
C VAL A 43 6.19 3.52 3.98
N GLY A 44 5.30 2.61 3.59
CA GLY A 44 4.38 1.92 4.48
C GLY A 44 3.62 0.83 3.72
N CYS A 45 3.17 -0.19 4.44
CA CYS A 45 2.37 -1.27 3.87
C CYS A 45 1.58 -1.99 4.95
N CYS A 46 0.52 -2.69 4.55
CA CYS A 46 -0.22 -3.62 5.40
C CYS A 46 -0.70 -4.81 4.56
N GLN A 47 -0.63 -6.02 5.11
CA GLN A 47 -1.12 -7.21 4.42
C GLN A 47 -2.66 -7.29 4.35
N ASP A 48 -3.37 -6.71 5.32
CA ASP A 48 -4.84 -6.66 5.36
C ASP A 48 -5.37 -5.39 6.05
N SER A 49 -5.84 -4.45 5.24
CA SER A 49 -6.30 -3.15 5.72
C SER A 49 -7.61 -3.22 6.49
N GLY A 50 -8.48 -4.19 6.17
CA GLY A 50 -9.74 -4.38 6.88
C GLY A 50 -9.54 -4.95 8.28
N GLU A 51 -8.68 -5.96 8.42
CA GLU A 51 -8.29 -6.51 9.73
C GLU A 51 -7.63 -5.44 10.59
N TYR A 52 -6.71 -4.66 10.01
CA TYR A 52 -6.06 -3.55 10.71
C TYR A 52 -7.07 -2.48 11.16
N ALA A 53 -7.97 -2.05 10.28
CA ALA A 53 -8.99 -1.06 10.61
C ALA A 53 -9.94 -1.53 11.71
N GLU A 54 -10.31 -2.82 11.72
CA GLU A 54 -11.11 -3.43 12.78
C GLU A 54 -10.39 -3.39 14.13
N ALA A 55 -9.11 -3.79 14.15
CA ALA A 55 -8.31 -3.75 15.36
C ALA A 55 -8.09 -2.33 15.87
N ALA A 56 -7.78 -1.38 14.99
CA ALA A 56 -7.64 0.03 15.32
C ALA A 56 -8.93 0.57 15.95
N ARG A 57 -10.08 0.31 15.31
CA ARG A 57 -11.41 0.65 15.83
C ARG A 57 -11.66 0.08 17.23
N ASN A 58 -11.26 -1.17 17.48
CA ASN A 58 -11.53 -1.83 18.76
C ASN A 58 -10.49 -1.47 19.85
N SER A 59 -9.34 -0.92 19.48
CA SER A 59 -8.24 -0.60 20.41
C SER A 59 -8.46 0.64 21.26
N LYS A 60 -9.37 1.54 20.87
CA LYS A 60 -9.66 2.81 21.56
C LYS A 60 -11.18 3.02 21.70
N PRO A 61 -11.83 2.37 22.69
CA PRO A 61 -13.29 2.42 22.84
C PRO A 61 -13.84 3.80 23.20
N ASP A 62 -12.96 4.72 23.62
CA ASP A 62 -13.25 6.10 24.01
C ASP A 62 -13.12 7.12 22.86
N ARG A 63 -12.64 6.69 21.68
CA ARG A 63 -12.52 7.54 20.49
C ARG A 63 -13.52 7.14 19.42
N GLU A 64 -13.93 8.11 18.62
CA GLU A 64 -14.65 7.80 17.38
C GLU A 64 -13.77 6.88 16.51
N PRO A 65 -14.29 5.71 16.08
CA PRO A 65 -13.51 4.77 15.30
C PRO A 65 -12.89 5.39 14.06
N THR A 66 -11.58 5.22 13.89
CA THR A 66 -10.94 5.38 12.58
C THR A 66 -11.41 4.24 11.69
N GLY A 67 -12.48 4.49 10.90
CA GLY A 67 -13.08 3.51 10.01
C GLY A 67 -14.43 3.01 10.52
N HIS A 68 -15.50 3.48 9.87
CA HIS A 68 -16.84 2.89 10.02
C HIS A 68 -16.88 1.42 9.56
N ALA A 69 -17.87 0.66 10.03
CA ALA A 69 -18.01 -0.78 9.74
C ALA A 69 -17.96 -1.10 8.23
N GLY A 70 -18.52 -0.23 7.38
CA GLY A 70 -18.45 -0.39 5.92
C GLY A 70 -17.03 -0.32 5.35
N TYR A 71 -16.12 0.43 5.96
CA TYR A 71 -14.71 0.46 5.55
C TYR A 71 -14.01 -0.87 5.87
N VAL A 72 -14.22 -1.38 7.09
CA VAL A 72 -13.66 -2.67 7.54
C VAL A 72 -14.13 -3.78 6.61
N GLU A 73 -15.42 -3.85 6.32
CA GLU A 73 -16.00 -4.85 5.43
C GLU A 73 -15.42 -4.74 4.01
N TYR A 74 -15.33 -3.52 3.48
CA TYR A 74 -14.85 -3.28 2.12
C TYR A 74 -13.39 -3.67 1.90
N TYR A 75 -12.52 -3.33 2.86
CA TYR A 75 -11.07 -3.52 2.75
C TYR A 75 -10.55 -4.80 3.39
N ARG A 76 -11.42 -5.67 3.94
CA ARG A 76 -11.00 -6.99 4.38
C ARG A 76 -10.51 -7.81 3.20
N GLY A 77 -9.33 -8.42 3.33
CA GLY A 77 -8.66 -9.10 2.22
C GLY A 77 -8.02 -8.16 1.21
N TRP A 78 -7.86 -6.87 1.52
CA TRP A 78 -7.10 -5.92 0.70
C TRP A 78 -5.77 -5.57 1.37
N ALA A 79 -4.69 -5.82 0.66
CA ALA A 79 -3.38 -5.28 1.01
C ALA A 79 -3.32 -3.78 0.70
N TRP A 80 -2.37 -3.10 1.34
CA TRP A 80 -2.13 -1.67 1.17
C TRP A 80 -0.64 -1.38 1.01
N LEU A 81 -0.33 -0.47 0.10
CA LEU A 81 0.99 0.11 -0.12
C LEU A 81 0.88 1.63 -0.07
N LYS A 82 1.85 2.26 0.61
CA LYS A 82 2.08 3.70 0.60
C LYS A 82 3.41 3.96 -0.10
N MET A 83 3.38 4.72 -1.17
CA MET A 83 4.54 4.97 -2.05
C MET A 83 4.64 6.45 -2.40
N PRO A 84 5.83 7.00 -2.67
CA PRO A 84 5.95 8.31 -3.30
C PRO A 84 5.10 8.38 -4.57
N VAL A 85 4.47 9.53 -4.82
CA VAL A 85 3.54 9.67 -5.97
C VAL A 85 4.21 9.30 -7.30
N LEU A 86 5.48 9.67 -7.50
CA LEU A 86 6.23 9.35 -8.70
C LEU A 86 6.43 7.83 -8.85
N ASP A 87 6.86 7.14 -7.79
CA ASP A 87 7.08 5.69 -7.83
C ASP A 87 5.77 4.92 -8.01
N ALA A 88 4.68 5.36 -7.37
CA ALA A 88 3.35 4.80 -7.59
C ALA A 88 2.89 4.96 -9.05
N THR A 89 3.18 6.11 -9.65
CA THR A 89 2.89 6.37 -11.06
C THR A 89 3.73 5.48 -11.97
N ALA A 90 5.02 5.28 -11.64
CA ALA A 90 5.93 4.46 -12.44
C ALA A 90 5.48 3.00 -12.42
N LEU A 91 5.17 2.49 -11.22
CA LEU A 91 4.63 1.15 -11.02
C LEU A 91 3.36 0.93 -11.82
N THR A 92 2.39 1.83 -11.71
CA THR A 92 1.07 1.66 -12.36
C THR A 92 1.16 1.77 -13.88
N ASN A 93 2.03 2.63 -14.41
CA ASN A 93 2.31 2.70 -15.85
C ASN A 93 2.99 1.41 -16.35
N ALA A 94 3.98 0.89 -15.64
CA ALA A 94 4.61 -0.39 -16.01
C ALA A 94 3.61 -1.54 -15.97
N LEU A 95 2.79 -1.63 -14.91
CA LEU A 95 1.76 -2.67 -14.78
C LEU A 95 0.66 -2.57 -15.85
N ALA A 96 0.41 -1.38 -16.41
CA ALA A 96 -0.53 -1.19 -17.51
C ALA A 96 -0.15 -1.98 -18.77
N GLU A 97 1.12 -2.36 -18.91
CA GLU A 97 1.66 -3.13 -20.04
C GLU A 97 1.85 -4.62 -19.71
N THR A 98 1.21 -5.10 -18.64
CA THR A 98 1.31 -6.49 -18.15
C THR A 98 -0.06 -7.15 -18.01
N SER A 99 -0.10 -8.38 -17.47
CA SER A 99 -1.34 -9.05 -17.06
C SER A 99 -2.16 -8.24 -16.03
N PHE A 100 -1.53 -7.30 -15.31
CA PHE A 100 -2.20 -6.41 -14.36
C PHE A 100 -2.89 -5.20 -15.00
N ARG A 101 -2.83 -5.03 -16.32
CA ARG A 101 -3.41 -3.88 -17.03
C ARG A 101 -4.80 -3.52 -16.54
N ARG A 102 -5.71 -4.49 -16.49
CA ARG A 102 -7.09 -4.24 -16.07
C ARG A 102 -7.20 -3.87 -14.59
N ALA A 103 -6.36 -4.44 -13.74
CA ALA A 103 -6.36 -4.15 -12.31
C ALA A 103 -6.01 -2.69 -12.01
N VAL A 104 -5.07 -2.11 -12.76
CA VAL A 104 -4.60 -0.72 -12.55
C VAL A 104 -5.32 0.34 -13.40
N THR A 105 -5.91 -0.03 -14.54
CA THR A 105 -6.57 0.93 -15.46
C THR A 105 -8.10 0.98 -15.33
N VAL A 106 -8.74 -0.13 -14.94
CA VAL A 106 -10.21 -0.19 -14.78
C VAL A 106 -10.55 0.12 -13.34
N ARG A 107 -11.45 1.09 -13.10
CA ARG A 107 -11.90 1.47 -11.76
C ARG A 107 -13.17 0.72 -11.37
N TRP A 108 -13.36 0.50 -10.07
CA TRP A 108 -14.63 0.04 -9.47
C TRP A 108 -15.12 -1.35 -9.92
N GLN A 109 -14.21 -2.22 -10.39
CA GLN A 109 -14.53 -3.61 -10.69
C GLN A 109 -13.91 -4.55 -9.66
N LYS A 110 -14.40 -5.79 -9.60
CA LYS A 110 -13.76 -6.85 -8.83
C LYS A 110 -12.32 -7.03 -9.32
N GLY A 111 -11.37 -7.02 -8.40
CA GLY A 111 -9.94 -7.14 -8.74
C GLY A 111 -9.26 -5.81 -9.08
N SER A 112 -10.01 -4.72 -9.28
CA SER A 112 -9.45 -3.40 -9.58
C SER A 112 -8.85 -2.76 -8.34
N TRP A 113 -7.67 -2.16 -8.49
CA TRP A 113 -6.99 -1.45 -7.41
C TRP A 113 -7.71 -0.14 -7.06
N ARG A 114 -7.47 0.38 -5.86
CA ARG A 114 -7.84 1.74 -5.45
C ARG A 114 -6.54 2.52 -5.24
N ILE A 115 -6.30 3.44 -6.15
CA ILE A 115 -5.10 4.28 -6.14
C ILE A 115 -5.56 5.72 -5.97
N SER A 116 -5.07 6.39 -4.94
CA SER A 116 -5.46 7.76 -4.64
C SER A 116 -4.31 8.55 -4.04
N VAL A 117 -4.25 9.84 -4.36
CA VAL A 117 -3.40 10.82 -3.69
C VAL A 117 -4.32 11.75 -2.89
N PRO A 118 -4.31 11.68 -1.55
CA PRO A 118 -5.16 12.54 -0.73
C PRO A 118 -4.79 14.02 -0.91
N VAL A 119 -5.79 14.90 -0.79
CA VAL A 119 -5.55 16.31 -0.50
C VAL A 119 -5.39 16.45 1.01
N VAL A 120 -4.33 17.11 1.46
CA VAL A 120 -4.00 17.34 2.87
C VAL A 120 -3.82 18.84 3.12
N HIS A 121 -4.08 19.26 4.35
CA HIS A 121 -3.82 20.63 4.77
C HIS A 121 -2.44 20.72 5.42
N ASP A 122 -1.65 21.69 4.98
CA ASP A 122 -0.41 22.12 5.61
C ASP A 122 -0.58 23.53 6.16
N GLU A 123 -0.06 23.79 7.36
CA GLU A 123 -0.28 25.07 8.04
C GLU A 123 0.34 26.26 7.30
N GLU A 124 1.44 26.05 6.58
CA GLU A 124 2.15 27.10 5.84
C GLU A 124 1.64 27.27 4.41
N SER A 125 1.33 26.15 3.75
CA SER A 125 1.06 26.11 2.30
C SER A 125 -0.41 25.90 1.93
N GLY A 126 -1.29 25.67 2.92
CA GLY A 126 -2.71 25.42 2.71
C GLY A 126 -3.00 24.00 2.18
N MET A 127 -4.05 23.86 1.38
CA MET A 127 -4.46 22.56 0.82
C MET A 127 -3.55 22.14 -0.34
N GLN A 128 -2.93 20.96 -0.24
CA GLN A 128 -2.03 20.41 -1.24
C GLN A 128 -2.23 18.90 -1.43
N LEU A 129 -1.71 18.36 -2.53
CA LEU A 129 -1.65 16.91 -2.69
C LEU A 129 -0.61 16.32 -1.72
N ALA A 130 -0.94 15.19 -1.11
CA ALA A 130 0.02 14.44 -0.31
C ALA A 130 1.19 13.96 -1.18
N LEU A 131 2.38 13.89 -0.58
CA LEU A 131 3.59 13.37 -1.24
C LEU A 131 3.53 11.86 -1.54
N TYR A 132 2.58 11.16 -0.93
CA TYR A 132 2.46 9.71 -1.01
C TYR A 132 1.09 9.29 -1.53
N ALA A 133 1.12 8.42 -2.53
CA ALA A 133 -0.07 7.71 -2.99
C ALA A 133 -0.42 6.57 -2.04
N GLN A 134 -1.72 6.31 -1.91
CA GLN A 134 -2.30 5.16 -1.23
C GLN A 134 -2.78 4.18 -2.29
N ILE A 135 -2.27 2.95 -2.25
CA ILE A 135 -2.60 1.88 -3.20
C ILE A 135 -3.19 0.72 -2.40
N TYR A 136 -4.48 0.47 -2.59
CA TYR A 136 -5.13 -0.73 -2.08
C TYR A 136 -5.35 -1.71 -3.22
N LEU A 137 -5.03 -2.97 -2.97
CA LEU A 137 -5.17 -4.06 -3.93
C LEU A 137 -5.67 -5.32 -3.22
N PRO A 138 -6.39 -6.21 -3.90
CA PRO A 138 -6.73 -7.52 -3.34
C PRO A 138 -5.48 -8.29 -2.92
N ARG A 139 -5.46 -8.80 -1.69
CA ARG A 139 -4.33 -9.52 -1.09
C ARG A 139 -3.97 -10.78 -1.87
N ASP A 140 -4.94 -11.44 -2.49
CA ASP A 140 -4.73 -12.62 -3.33
C ASP A 140 -3.93 -12.34 -4.61
N GLN A 141 -3.77 -11.07 -4.99
CA GLN A 141 -2.96 -10.66 -6.14
C GLN A 141 -1.47 -10.46 -5.81
N LEU A 142 -1.07 -10.48 -4.54
CA LEU A 142 0.31 -10.17 -4.12
C LEU A 142 1.36 -11.08 -4.77
N ASN A 143 1.07 -12.39 -4.89
CA ASN A 143 2.00 -13.35 -5.50
C ASN A 143 2.18 -13.08 -7.00
N GLY A 144 1.07 -12.87 -7.73
CA GLY A 144 1.13 -12.54 -9.15
C GLY A 144 1.81 -11.19 -9.40
N LEU A 145 1.59 -10.21 -8.54
CA LEU A 145 2.24 -8.91 -8.63
C LEU A 145 3.76 -9.05 -8.43
N ARG A 146 4.19 -9.79 -7.40
CA ARG A 146 5.61 -10.09 -7.15
C ARG A 146 6.25 -10.74 -8.37
N GLU A 147 5.59 -11.72 -8.97
CA GLU A 147 6.10 -12.43 -10.15
C GLU A 147 6.31 -11.48 -11.32
N VAL A 148 5.35 -10.60 -11.61
CA VAL A 148 5.46 -9.62 -12.70
C VAL A 148 6.58 -8.61 -12.42
N VAL A 149 6.63 -8.03 -11.22
CA VAL A 149 7.65 -7.02 -10.86
C VAL A 149 9.05 -7.60 -10.84
N SER A 150 9.21 -8.89 -10.55
CA SER A 150 10.53 -9.55 -10.50
C SER A 150 11.04 -10.00 -11.88
N GLN A 151 10.26 -9.82 -12.96
CA GLN A 151 10.71 -10.21 -14.29
C GLN A 151 11.82 -9.28 -14.79
N PRO A 152 12.86 -9.80 -15.47
CA PRO A 152 13.90 -8.96 -16.07
C PRO A 152 13.37 -7.96 -17.11
N SER A 153 12.23 -8.27 -17.73
CA SER A 153 11.54 -7.41 -18.69
C SER A 153 10.64 -6.36 -18.04
N PHE A 154 10.55 -6.32 -16.70
CA PHE A 154 9.78 -5.30 -16.01
C PHE A 154 10.53 -3.98 -16.06
N GLU A 155 10.17 -3.14 -17.03
CA GLU A 155 10.76 -1.82 -17.20
C GLU A 155 9.84 -0.75 -16.59
N LEU A 156 10.41 0.09 -15.74
CA LEU A 156 9.70 1.28 -15.25
C LEU A 156 9.52 2.26 -16.41
N ALA A 157 8.29 2.69 -16.63
CA ALA A 157 8.01 3.76 -17.57
C ALA A 157 8.75 5.04 -17.13
N LYS A 158 9.41 5.71 -18.08
CA LYS A 158 9.98 7.04 -17.84
C LYS A 158 8.82 8.01 -17.58
N ILE A 159 8.84 8.66 -16.43
CA ILE A 159 7.88 9.72 -16.04
C ILE A 159 8.47 11.07 -16.38
#